data_AF-A0A521TBZ1-F1
#
_entry.id   AF-A0A521TBZ1-F1
#
_cell.length_a   1.000
_cell.length_b   1.000
_cell.length_c   1.000
_cell.angle_alpha   90.00
_cell.angle_beta   90.00
_cell.angle_gamma   90.00
#
_symmetry.space_group_name_H-M   'P 1'
#
loop_
_entity.id
_entity.type
_entity.pdbx_description
1 polymer ?
#
loop_
_entity_poly.entity_id
_entity_poly.type
_entity_poly.pdbx_seq_one_letter_code
_entity_poly.pdbx_strand_id
1 'polypeptide(L)'
;MTFADHLARFTPEEWTEALETLAPEIHPIDLDATRVWLAFFPLQLHLALMAASPEERPALERKLGLMGQWRLEDHVDTSHTFLHGHRYWPQTRRAILAVSAETSFPATLPEIFTRVADHVSRTCSVDRDQLLGITIAGLMTLRQCGGEKFGIDKLGIDKLGAAVRVQLTPEVHARSIRQIQRRRRLQRGQGLFGFLRGRKKRYRMTFDENAPDGSFELIAGQDIASGAQSDKRDYRAKDSRCIPGEGPIPVECRAASCGTCWVGVLAGADRLSPIDPADEGKRLKVFGYPQPRTNDGAPIIRLACQARPTGDVTFVIPPWNGIIGKII
;
A
#
# COMPACT_ATOMS: atom_id res chain seq x y z
N MET A 1 2.24 19.54 24.99
CA MET A 1 2.70 19.00 23.70
C MET A 1 1.95 17.72 23.46
N THR A 2 1.12 17.67 22.42
CA THR A 2 0.30 16.48 22.15
C THR A 2 1.15 15.39 21.49
N PHE A 3 0.66 14.15 21.46
CA PHE A 3 1.32 13.08 20.73
C PHE A 3 1.37 13.36 19.23
N ALA A 4 0.34 13.99 18.67
CA ALA A 4 0.33 14.44 17.28
C ALA A 4 1.43 15.49 17.01
N ASP A 5 1.62 16.47 17.90
CA ASP A 5 2.72 17.45 17.80
C ASP A 5 4.10 16.78 17.92
N HIS A 6 4.18 15.68 18.65
CA HIS A 6 5.41 14.91 18.77
C HIS A 6 5.74 14.15 17.48
N LEU A 7 4.78 13.41 16.92
CA LEU A 7 4.91 12.81 15.59
C LEU A 7 5.19 13.87 14.51
N ALA A 8 4.73 15.10 14.73
CA ALA A 8 4.88 16.18 13.79
C ALA A 8 6.30 16.70 13.58
N ARG A 9 7.21 16.37 14.49
CA ARG A 9 8.61 16.78 14.41
C ARG A 9 9.42 15.93 13.44
N PHE A 10 8.96 14.73 13.11
CA PHE A 10 9.70 13.83 12.25
C PHE A 10 9.50 14.15 10.77
N THR A 11 10.60 14.22 10.03
CA THR A 11 10.63 14.48 8.59
C THR A 11 10.22 13.24 7.80
N PRO A 12 9.78 13.39 6.54
CA PRO A 12 9.48 12.25 5.68
C PRO A 12 10.63 11.23 5.53
N GLU A 13 11.87 11.71 5.55
CA GLU A 13 13.08 10.88 5.47
C GLU A 13 13.23 10.04 6.75
N GLU A 14 13.02 10.63 7.93
CA GLU A 14 13.08 9.92 9.21
C GLU A 14 12.01 8.81 9.30
N TRP A 15 10.82 9.01 8.72
CA TRP A 15 9.80 7.95 8.63
C TRP A 15 10.26 6.77 7.77
N THR A 16 10.94 7.05 6.66
CA THR A 16 11.47 6.01 5.78
C THR A 16 12.64 5.28 6.44
N GLU A 17 13.56 6.02 7.06
CA GLU A 17 14.70 5.47 7.80
C GLU A 17 14.25 4.61 8.99
N ALA A 18 13.22 5.03 9.71
CA ALA A 18 12.67 4.28 10.83
C ALA A 18 12.05 2.95 10.38
N LEU A 19 11.34 2.93 9.24
CA LEU A 19 10.87 1.68 8.64
C LEU A 19 12.04 0.75 8.29
N GLU A 20 13.06 1.27 7.61
CA GLU A 20 14.21 0.45 7.19
C GLU A 20 15.05 -0.04 8.37
N THR A 21 15.15 0.74 9.44
CA THR A 21 15.76 0.33 10.72
C THR A 21 15.03 -0.87 11.32
N LEU A 22 13.70 -0.88 11.29
CA LEU A 22 12.89 -1.99 11.79
C LEU A 22 12.60 -3.08 10.76
N ALA A 23 13.05 -2.94 9.50
CA ALA A 23 12.75 -3.91 8.46
C ALA A 23 13.12 -5.37 8.82
N PRO A 24 14.23 -5.67 9.52
CA PRO A 24 14.54 -7.02 9.98
C PRO A 24 13.58 -7.56 11.06
N GLU A 25 12.89 -6.68 11.78
CA GLU A 25 11.92 -7.03 12.83
C GLU A 25 10.48 -7.13 12.32
N ILE A 26 10.19 -6.60 11.13
CA ILE A 26 8.86 -6.69 10.53
C ILE A 26 8.67 -8.07 9.90
N HIS A 27 7.58 -8.75 10.24
CA HIS A 27 7.28 -10.06 9.67
C HIS A 27 7.19 -9.94 8.13
N PRO A 28 7.84 -10.85 7.35
CA PRO A 28 7.89 -10.76 5.88
C PRO A 28 6.54 -10.72 5.16
N ILE A 29 5.44 -11.04 5.85
CA ILE A 29 4.10 -10.92 5.29
C ILE A 29 3.71 -9.46 4.99
N ASP A 30 4.20 -8.52 5.81
CA ASP A 30 3.81 -7.12 5.78
C ASP A 30 4.95 -6.16 5.48
N LEU A 31 6.21 -6.61 5.44
CA LEU A 31 7.35 -5.73 5.18
C LEU A 31 7.19 -4.97 3.85
N ASP A 32 7.04 -5.68 2.73
CA ASP A 32 6.88 -5.05 1.43
C ASP A 32 5.53 -4.33 1.30
N ALA A 33 4.48 -4.83 1.95
CA ALA A 33 3.18 -4.17 2.00
C ALA A 33 3.27 -2.81 2.72
N THR A 34 4.05 -2.71 3.79
CA THR A 34 4.26 -1.47 4.54
C THR A 34 5.06 -0.46 3.72
N ARG A 35 6.10 -0.91 3.01
CA ARG A 35 6.84 -0.07 2.04
C ARG A 35 5.95 0.45 0.92
N VAL A 36 5.09 -0.42 0.37
CA VAL A 36 4.07 -0.03 -0.64
C VAL A 36 3.09 1.00 -0.07
N TRP A 37 2.61 0.80 1.16
CA TRP A 37 1.67 1.72 1.79
C TRP A 37 2.28 3.12 1.98
N LEU A 38 3.52 3.23 2.46
CA LEU A 38 4.22 4.52 2.56
C LEU A 38 4.41 5.19 1.20
N ALA A 39 4.69 4.41 0.15
CA ALA A 39 4.79 4.94 -1.20
C ALA A 39 3.46 5.45 -1.75
N PHE A 40 2.33 4.84 -1.36
CA PHE A 40 1.00 5.27 -1.75
C PHE A 40 0.52 6.50 -1.00
N PHE A 41 0.99 6.75 0.22
CA PHE A 41 0.61 7.93 1.01
C PHE A 41 1.84 8.72 1.47
N PRO A 42 2.61 9.30 0.53
CA PRO A 42 3.86 9.96 0.84
C PRO A 42 3.63 11.21 1.69
N LEU A 43 4.35 11.33 2.80
CA LEU A 43 4.21 12.46 3.72
C LEU A 43 4.57 13.79 3.04
N GLN A 44 5.51 13.81 2.09
CA GLN A 44 5.87 15.00 1.32
C GLN A 44 4.67 15.60 0.57
N LEU A 45 3.83 14.77 -0.04
CA LEU A 45 2.63 15.23 -0.75
C LEU A 45 1.65 15.89 0.24
N HIS A 46 1.42 15.25 1.39
CA HIS A 46 0.57 15.81 2.44
C HIS A 46 1.10 17.16 2.92
N LEU A 47 2.40 17.26 3.24
CA LEU A 47 3.01 18.50 3.73
C LEU A 47 2.94 19.63 2.69
N ALA A 48 3.18 19.34 1.40
CA ALA A 48 3.07 20.34 0.34
C ALA A 48 1.65 20.88 0.17
N LEU A 49 0.64 20.02 0.27
CA LEU A 49 -0.77 20.43 0.21
C LEU A 49 -1.20 21.21 1.45
N MET A 50 -0.62 20.91 2.61
CA MET A 50 -0.86 21.64 3.86
C MET A 50 -0.18 23.01 3.89
N ALA A 51 1.00 23.14 3.29
CA ALA A 51 1.70 24.42 3.15
C ALA A 51 1.04 25.37 2.14
N ALA A 52 0.34 24.84 1.13
CA ALA A 52 -0.42 25.65 0.18
C ALA A 52 -1.64 26.30 0.84
N SER A 53 -1.88 27.57 0.53
CA SER A 53 -3.10 28.26 1.00
C SER A 53 -4.37 27.60 0.44
N PRO A 54 -5.55 27.82 1.05
CA PRO A 54 -6.81 27.31 0.52
C PRO A 54 -7.08 27.73 -0.93
N GLU A 55 -6.63 28.91 -1.35
CA GLU A 55 -6.79 29.44 -2.70
C GLU A 55 -5.80 28.81 -3.70
N GLU A 56 -4.59 28.49 -3.25
CA GLU A 56 -3.53 27.90 -4.08
C GLU A 56 -3.70 26.39 -4.27
N ARG A 57 -4.29 25.72 -3.28
CA ARG A 57 -4.40 24.26 -3.24
C ARG A 57 -5.05 23.66 -4.50
N PRO A 58 -6.20 24.16 -5.03
CA PRO A 58 -6.76 23.63 -6.27
C PRO A 58 -5.84 23.77 -7.48
N ALA A 59 -5.02 24.83 -7.54
CA ALA A 59 -4.05 25.00 -8.62
C ALA A 59 -2.89 24.01 -8.47
N LEU A 60 -2.42 23.75 -7.25
CA LEU A 60 -1.42 22.72 -6.97
C LEU A 60 -1.93 21.32 -7.33
N GLU A 61 -3.13 20.95 -6.90
CA GLU A 61 -3.76 19.66 -7.23
C GLU A 61 -3.84 19.43 -8.75
N ARG A 62 -4.27 20.45 -9.52
CA ARG A 62 -4.27 20.40 -11.00
C ARG A 62 -2.86 20.29 -11.58
N LYS A 63 -1.89 21.04 -11.05
CA LYS A 63 -0.49 21.02 -11.52
C LYS A 63 0.15 19.64 -11.34
N LEU A 64 -0.21 18.93 -10.27
CA LEU A 64 0.23 17.56 -10.00
C LEU A 64 -0.60 16.52 -10.75
N GLY A 65 -1.73 16.89 -11.35
CA GLY A 65 -2.62 15.94 -12.03
C GLY A 65 -3.15 14.87 -11.08
N LEU A 66 -3.49 15.25 -9.83
CA LEU A 66 -4.04 14.30 -8.86
C LEU A 66 -5.42 13.81 -9.33
N MET A 67 -5.56 12.50 -9.48
CA MET A 67 -6.81 11.83 -9.85
C MET A 67 -7.16 10.76 -8.83
N GLY A 68 -8.44 10.46 -8.67
CA GLY A 68 -8.92 9.49 -7.68
C GLY A 68 -8.98 10.07 -6.27
N GLN A 69 -8.92 9.19 -5.27
CA GLN A 69 -9.05 9.54 -3.86
C GLN A 69 -7.66 9.53 -3.20
N TRP A 70 -6.94 10.63 -3.32
CA TRP A 70 -5.54 10.77 -2.87
C TRP A 70 -5.40 11.16 -1.39
N ARG A 71 -6.47 11.62 -0.75
CA ARG A 71 -6.42 12.05 0.65
C ARG A 71 -6.48 10.84 1.57
N LEU A 72 -5.48 10.67 2.43
CA LEU A 72 -5.49 9.60 3.43
C LEU A 72 -6.66 9.73 4.42
N GLU A 73 -7.19 10.94 4.65
CA GLU A 73 -8.36 11.17 5.50
C GLU A 73 -9.64 10.46 5.01
N ASP A 74 -9.72 10.18 3.69
CA ASP A 74 -10.83 9.44 3.08
C ASP A 74 -10.66 7.91 3.23
N HIS A 75 -9.47 7.46 3.67
CA HIS A 75 -9.06 6.05 3.72
C HIS A 75 -8.51 5.60 5.08
N VAL A 76 -8.85 6.30 6.16
CA VAL A 76 -8.35 6.02 7.53
C VAL A 76 -8.50 4.54 7.90
N ASP A 77 -9.66 3.96 7.58
CA ASP A 77 -9.98 2.57 7.94
C ASP A 77 -9.72 1.57 6.79
N THR A 78 -9.32 2.02 5.60
CA THR A 78 -9.29 1.17 4.38
C THR A 78 -7.95 1.13 3.64
N SER A 79 -7.12 2.17 3.79
CA SER A 79 -5.84 2.33 3.08
C SER A 79 -4.87 1.16 3.27
N HIS A 80 -4.97 0.45 4.38
CA HIS A 80 -4.09 -0.64 4.81
C HIS A 80 -4.74 -2.03 4.71
N THR A 81 -5.90 -2.17 4.06
CA THR A 81 -6.64 -3.45 3.93
C THR A 81 -5.84 -4.61 3.33
N PHE A 82 -4.80 -4.31 2.56
CA PHE A 82 -3.90 -5.30 1.96
C PHE A 82 -2.74 -5.73 2.88
N LEU A 83 -2.56 -5.09 4.04
CA LEU A 83 -1.67 -5.58 5.09
C LEU A 83 -2.37 -6.72 5.83
N HIS A 84 -1.62 -7.77 6.14
CA HIS A 84 -2.07 -8.81 7.07
C HIS A 84 -2.49 -8.21 8.41
N GLY A 85 -1.72 -7.25 8.92
CA GLY A 85 -1.98 -6.55 10.17
C GLY A 85 -3.30 -5.78 10.22
N HIS A 86 -3.97 -5.50 9.10
CA HIS A 86 -5.28 -4.82 9.04
C HIS A 86 -6.33 -5.45 9.97
N ARG A 87 -6.27 -6.77 10.16
CA ARG A 87 -7.16 -7.51 11.07
C ARG A 87 -7.10 -7.02 12.53
N TYR A 88 -5.99 -6.40 12.92
CA TYR A 88 -5.74 -5.87 14.25
C TYR A 88 -5.96 -4.35 14.32
N TRP A 89 -6.53 -3.74 13.27
CA TRP A 89 -6.72 -2.30 13.18
C TRP A 89 -7.45 -1.68 14.39
N PRO A 90 -8.54 -2.28 14.93
CA PRO A 90 -9.18 -1.78 16.15
C PRO A 90 -8.23 -1.74 17.35
N GLN A 91 -7.39 -2.77 17.52
CA GLN A 91 -6.41 -2.86 18.60
C GLN A 91 -5.26 -1.87 18.39
N THR A 92 -4.81 -1.70 17.15
CA THR A 92 -3.80 -0.68 16.78
C THR A 92 -4.29 0.73 17.11
N ARG A 93 -5.52 1.10 16.74
CA ARG A 93 -6.08 2.42 17.09
C ARG A 93 -6.17 2.63 18.60
N ARG A 94 -6.60 1.61 19.35
CA ARG A 94 -6.64 1.66 20.81
C ARG A 94 -5.25 1.83 21.42
N ALA A 95 -4.25 1.12 20.92
CA ALA A 95 -2.87 1.23 21.40
C ALA A 95 -2.28 2.61 21.10
N ILE A 96 -2.53 3.17 19.91
CA ILE A 96 -2.14 4.53 19.56
C ILE A 96 -2.78 5.54 20.52
N LEU A 97 -4.07 5.39 20.82
CA LEU A 97 -4.75 6.26 21.79
C LEU A 97 -4.18 6.10 23.20
N ALA A 98 -3.90 4.87 23.66
CA ALA A 98 -3.29 4.62 24.96
C ALA A 98 -1.91 5.27 25.07
N VAL A 99 -1.05 5.09 24.06
CA VAL A 99 0.27 5.75 24.01
C VAL A 99 0.15 7.26 23.93
N SER A 100 -0.85 7.79 23.21
CA SER A 100 -1.06 9.23 23.09
C SER A 100 -1.45 9.90 24.41
N ALA A 101 -1.98 9.12 25.36
CA ALA A 101 -2.35 9.57 26.70
C ALA A 101 -1.19 9.45 27.72
N GLU A 102 -0.04 8.89 27.35
CA GLU A 102 1.14 8.82 28.22
C GLU A 102 1.73 10.22 28.47
N THR A 103 2.39 10.40 29.62
CA THR A 103 3.01 11.68 30.01
C THR A 103 4.33 11.95 29.28
N SER A 104 4.92 10.93 28.67
CA SER A 104 6.22 11.02 27.99
C SER A 104 6.28 10.05 26.82
N PHE A 105 6.74 10.53 25.67
CA PHE A 105 6.88 9.75 24.45
C PHE A 105 8.35 9.37 24.20
N PRO A 106 8.64 8.23 23.54
CA PRO A 106 10.00 7.91 23.11
C PRO A 106 10.60 8.99 22.21
N ALA A 107 11.93 9.04 22.10
CA ALA A 107 12.59 10.10 21.33
C ALA A 107 12.60 9.83 19.83
N THR A 108 12.58 8.55 19.43
CA THR A 108 12.78 8.13 18.04
C THR A 108 11.56 7.38 17.49
N LEU A 109 11.34 7.47 16.17
CA LEU A 109 10.26 6.74 15.51
C LEU A 109 10.32 5.21 15.72
N PRO A 110 11.48 4.52 15.62
CA PRO A 110 11.55 3.08 15.88
C PRO A 110 11.08 2.68 17.28
N GLU A 111 11.43 3.48 18.30
CA GLU A 111 10.96 3.25 19.67
C GLU A 111 9.45 3.49 19.81
N ILE A 112 8.90 4.49 19.12
CA ILE A 112 7.45 4.75 19.09
C ILE A 112 6.71 3.58 18.43
N PHE A 113 7.19 3.11 17.28
CA PHE A 113 6.61 1.99 16.55
C PHE A 113 6.61 0.73 17.41
N THR A 114 7.74 0.43 18.03
CA THR A 114 7.91 -0.73 18.93
C THR A 114 6.97 -0.62 20.13
N ARG A 115 6.92 0.54 20.79
CA ARG A 115 6.06 0.76 21.97
C ARG A 115 4.58 0.56 21.64
N VAL A 116 4.10 1.12 20.54
CA VAL A 116 2.70 0.94 20.13
C VAL A 116 2.44 -0.53 19.76
N ALA A 117 3.34 -1.17 19.01
CA ALA A 117 3.18 -2.58 18.65
C ALA A 117 3.20 -3.52 19.87
N ASP A 118 4.01 -3.23 20.90
CA ASP A 118 4.00 -3.95 22.19
C ASP A 118 2.66 -3.79 22.92
N HIS A 119 2.07 -2.58 22.92
CA HIS A 119 0.72 -2.36 23.46
C HIS A 119 -0.33 -3.17 22.70
N VAL A 120 -0.26 -3.21 21.35
CA VAL A 120 -1.17 -4.04 20.55
C VAL A 120 -1.00 -5.52 20.89
N SER A 121 0.25 -6.01 20.91
CA SER A 121 0.61 -7.40 21.20
C SER A 121 -0.01 -7.90 22.51
N ARG A 122 0.07 -7.11 23.58
CA ARG A 122 -0.53 -7.44 24.88
C ARG A 122 -2.05 -7.59 24.83
N THR A 123 -2.73 -6.89 23.92
CA THR A 123 -4.20 -6.93 23.81
C THR A 123 -4.72 -8.04 22.90
N CYS A 124 -3.96 -8.45 21.89
CA CYS A 124 -4.40 -9.47 20.92
C CYS A 124 -3.64 -10.79 21.00
N SER A 125 -2.62 -10.92 21.85
CA SER A 125 -1.78 -12.12 21.99
C SER A 125 -1.13 -12.56 20.66
N VAL A 126 -0.59 -11.58 19.94
CA VAL A 126 0.10 -11.78 18.64
C VAL A 126 1.51 -11.22 18.75
N ASP A 127 2.47 -11.87 18.12
CA ASP A 127 3.86 -11.46 18.11
C ASP A 127 4.02 -10.05 17.49
N ARG A 128 4.95 -9.26 18.06
CA ARG A 128 5.18 -7.86 17.67
C ARG A 128 5.51 -7.71 16.18
N ASP A 129 6.28 -8.64 15.62
CA ASP A 129 6.74 -8.62 14.23
C ASP A 129 5.56 -8.53 13.23
N GLN A 130 4.42 -9.15 13.55
CA GLN A 130 3.19 -9.11 12.76
C GLN A 130 2.40 -7.81 12.89
N LEU A 131 2.76 -6.94 13.85
CA LEU A 131 2.00 -5.74 14.24
C LEU A 131 2.72 -4.45 13.86
N LEU A 132 4.04 -4.49 13.62
CA LEU A 132 4.83 -3.31 13.26
C LEU A 132 4.31 -2.62 11.99
N GLY A 133 4.01 -3.38 10.93
CA GLY A 133 3.54 -2.81 9.66
C GLY A 133 2.25 -1.98 9.79
N ILE A 134 1.22 -2.56 10.42
CA ILE A 134 -0.04 -1.85 10.67
C ILE A 134 0.12 -0.70 11.67
N THR A 135 1.07 -0.80 12.60
CA THR A 135 1.41 0.26 13.55
C THR A 135 2.01 1.47 12.85
N ILE A 136 2.96 1.25 11.93
CA ILE A 136 3.57 2.31 11.11
C ILE A 136 2.50 3.00 10.27
N ALA A 137 1.64 2.23 9.59
CA ALA A 137 0.52 2.78 8.83
C ALA A 137 -0.41 3.62 9.72
N GLY A 138 -0.81 3.10 10.88
CA GLY A 138 -1.67 3.80 11.83
C GLY A 138 -1.08 5.11 12.37
N LEU A 139 0.20 5.12 12.74
CA LEU A 139 0.85 6.33 13.24
C LEU A 139 1.03 7.38 12.14
N MET A 140 1.33 6.96 10.90
CA MET A 140 1.37 7.87 9.75
C MET A 140 -0.03 8.40 9.40
N THR A 141 -1.08 7.59 9.52
CA THR A 141 -2.46 8.06 9.39
C THR A 141 -2.79 9.10 10.46
N LEU A 142 -2.40 8.90 11.73
CA LEU A 142 -2.55 9.93 12.75
C LEU A 142 -1.78 11.20 12.39
N ARG A 143 -0.54 11.07 11.91
CA ARG A 143 0.32 12.19 11.49
C ARG A 143 -0.32 13.04 10.37
N GLN A 144 -0.91 12.41 9.37
CA GLN A 144 -1.47 13.11 8.20
C GLN A 144 -2.92 13.55 8.40
N CYS A 145 -3.73 12.83 9.18
CA CYS A 145 -5.16 13.11 9.33
C CYS A 145 -5.48 13.89 10.62
N GLY A 146 -4.58 13.92 11.60
CA GLY A 146 -4.81 14.53 12.90
C GLY A 146 -5.73 13.72 13.82
N GLY A 147 -5.81 14.12 15.10
CA GLY A 147 -6.56 13.41 16.14
C GLY A 147 -8.06 13.29 15.85
N GLU A 148 -8.67 14.34 15.28
CA GLU A 148 -10.11 14.39 15.03
C GLU A 148 -10.56 13.34 14.01
N LYS A 149 -9.93 13.30 12.83
CA LYS A 149 -10.24 12.34 11.76
C LYS A 149 -9.79 10.93 12.12
N PHE A 150 -8.70 10.80 12.88
CA PHE A 150 -8.27 9.54 13.45
C PHE A 150 -9.19 9.06 14.60
N GLY A 151 -10.11 9.90 15.08
CA GLY A 151 -11.09 9.57 16.13
C GLY A 151 -10.55 9.60 17.56
N ILE A 152 -9.33 10.10 17.80
CA ILE A 152 -8.77 10.29 19.16
C ILE A 152 -9.57 11.34 19.92
N ASP A 153 -9.91 12.45 19.27
CA ASP A 153 -10.50 13.61 19.96
C ASP A 153 -11.99 13.43 20.27
N LYS A 154 -12.65 12.45 19.65
CA LYS A 154 -14.11 12.23 19.72
C LYS A 154 -14.54 10.99 20.51
N LEU A 155 -13.65 10.02 20.70
CA LEU A 155 -14.00 8.71 21.26
C LEU A 155 -13.03 8.31 22.37
N GLY A 156 -13.56 7.97 23.54
CA GLY A 156 -12.79 7.29 24.58
C GLY A 156 -12.32 5.90 24.10
N ILE A 157 -11.27 5.36 24.74
CA ILE A 157 -10.59 4.11 24.36
C ILE A 157 -11.58 2.96 24.09
N ASP A 158 -12.58 2.80 24.94
CA ASP A 158 -13.56 1.70 24.83
C ASP A 158 -14.48 1.83 23.62
N LYS A 159 -14.79 3.06 23.18
CA LYS A 159 -15.70 3.33 22.05
C LYS A 159 -14.98 3.30 20.71
N LEU A 160 -13.68 3.60 20.68
CA LEU A 160 -12.88 3.63 19.45
C LEU A 160 -12.78 2.24 18.81
N GLY A 161 -12.55 1.18 19.60
CA GLY A 161 -12.43 -0.18 19.08
C GLY A 161 -13.76 -0.76 18.55
N ALA A 162 -14.87 -0.44 19.20
CA ALA A 162 -16.20 -0.94 18.83
C ALA A 162 -16.78 -0.27 17.57
N ALA A 163 -16.37 0.96 17.28
CA ALA A 163 -16.85 1.71 16.11
C ALA A 163 -16.16 1.30 14.79
N VAL A 164 -15.05 0.56 14.85
CA VAL A 164 -14.20 0.27 13.70
C VAL A 164 -14.56 -1.08 13.10
N ARG A 165 -15.15 -1.04 11.90
CA ARG A 165 -15.44 -2.24 11.14
C ARG A 165 -14.23 -2.63 10.28
N VAL A 166 -13.59 -3.74 10.64
CA VAL A 166 -12.54 -4.36 9.81
C VAL A 166 -13.17 -4.80 8.48
N GLN A 167 -12.61 -4.33 7.37
CA GLN A 167 -13.13 -4.60 6.03
C GLN A 167 -12.56 -5.90 5.47
N LEU A 168 -12.82 -7.01 6.15
CA LEU A 168 -12.47 -8.35 5.71
C LEU A 168 -13.70 -9.25 5.78
N THR A 169 -13.84 -10.16 4.82
CA THR A 169 -14.84 -11.24 4.96
C THR A 169 -14.41 -12.17 6.10
N PRO A 170 -15.34 -12.88 6.76
CA PRO A 170 -15.00 -13.85 7.79
C PRO A 170 -13.96 -14.89 7.32
N GLU A 171 -14.07 -15.33 6.07
CA GLU A 171 -13.17 -16.32 5.47
C GLU A 171 -11.75 -15.77 5.28
N VAL A 172 -11.62 -14.49 4.92
CA VAL A 172 -10.32 -13.82 4.78
C VAL A 172 -9.70 -13.56 6.15
N HIS A 173 -10.52 -13.09 7.10
CA HIS A 173 -10.10 -12.81 8.47
C HIS A 173 -9.55 -14.07 9.18
N ALA A 174 -10.18 -15.22 8.95
CA ALA A 174 -9.76 -16.50 9.51
C ALA A 174 -8.49 -17.11 8.88
N ARG A 175 -7.93 -16.51 7.82
CA ARG A 175 -6.72 -17.06 7.17
C ARG A 175 -5.49 -16.84 8.04
N SER A 176 -4.79 -17.93 8.31
CA SER A 176 -3.44 -17.91 8.91
C SER A 176 -2.41 -17.28 7.97
N ILE A 177 -1.33 -16.76 8.54
CA ILE A 177 -0.14 -16.29 7.81
C ILE A 177 0.34 -17.34 6.80
N ARG A 178 0.47 -18.60 7.22
CA ARG A 178 0.91 -19.69 6.36
C ARG A 178 0.01 -19.86 5.14
N GLN A 179 -1.31 -19.73 5.30
CA GLN A 179 -2.24 -19.82 4.16
C GLN A 179 -2.07 -18.64 3.21
N ILE A 180 -1.85 -17.42 3.71
CA ILE A 180 -1.65 -16.23 2.87
C ILE A 180 -0.30 -16.32 2.14
N GLN A 181 0.79 -16.62 2.85
CA GLN A 181 2.09 -16.84 2.23
C GLN A 181 2.04 -17.96 1.18
N ARG A 182 1.33 -19.06 1.46
CA ARG A 182 1.12 -20.14 0.49
C ARG A 182 0.38 -19.62 -0.75
N ARG A 183 -0.65 -18.78 -0.61
CA ARG A 183 -1.38 -18.18 -1.74
C ARG A 183 -0.51 -17.22 -2.55
N ARG A 184 0.32 -16.40 -1.90
CA ARG A 184 1.30 -15.52 -2.56
C ARG A 184 2.41 -16.28 -3.28
N ARG A 185 2.82 -17.43 -2.75
CA ARG A 185 3.85 -18.31 -3.35
C ARG A 185 3.30 -19.24 -4.43
N LEU A 186 2.02 -19.63 -4.32
CA LEU A 186 1.36 -20.54 -5.24
C LEU A 186 1.58 -20.07 -6.67
N GLN A 187 2.17 -20.96 -7.47
CA GLN A 187 2.17 -20.85 -8.91
C GLN A 187 1.12 -21.82 -9.40
N ARG A 188 0.18 -21.35 -10.22
CA ARG A 188 -0.70 -22.28 -10.93
C ARG A 188 0.16 -23.23 -11.77
N GLY A 189 0.20 -24.49 -11.34
CA GLY A 189 0.92 -25.55 -12.01
C GLY A 189 0.44 -25.67 -13.45
N GLN A 190 1.35 -25.57 -14.40
CA GLN A 190 1.04 -25.66 -15.84
C GLN A 190 0.92 -27.14 -16.31
N GLY A 191 0.90 -28.10 -15.37
CA GLY A 191 0.97 -29.55 -15.62
C GLY A 191 2.38 -30.04 -15.96
N LEU A 192 2.60 -31.35 -15.98
CA LEU A 192 3.90 -32.01 -16.28
C LEU A 192 4.48 -31.61 -17.66
N PHE A 193 3.63 -31.16 -18.58
CA PHE A 193 3.98 -30.76 -19.94
C PHE A 193 3.85 -29.24 -20.19
N GLY A 194 3.93 -28.42 -19.13
CA GLY A 194 3.77 -26.96 -19.24
C GLY A 194 4.74 -26.27 -20.20
N PHE A 195 5.87 -26.90 -20.53
CA PHE A 195 6.82 -26.41 -21.54
C PHE A 195 6.26 -26.49 -22.98
N LEU A 196 5.37 -27.46 -23.28
CA LEU A 196 4.74 -27.61 -24.60
C LEU A 196 3.67 -26.55 -24.90
N ARG A 197 3.21 -25.79 -23.90
CA ARG A 197 2.16 -24.78 -24.09
C ARG A 197 2.63 -23.52 -24.83
N GLY A 198 3.93 -23.26 -24.97
CA GLY A 198 4.43 -22.09 -25.72
C GLY A 198 3.73 -20.77 -25.32
N ARG A 199 3.20 -20.02 -26.30
CA ARG A 199 2.41 -18.78 -26.13
C ARG A 199 1.04 -18.96 -25.44
N LYS A 200 0.62 -20.19 -25.08
CA LYS A 200 -0.63 -20.48 -24.35
C LYS A 200 -0.47 -20.48 -22.82
N LYS A 201 0.74 -20.22 -22.30
CA LYS A 201 0.94 -20.09 -20.84
C LYS A 201 0.15 -18.91 -20.32
N ARG A 202 -0.54 -19.11 -19.20
CA ARG A 202 -1.31 -18.07 -18.49
C ARG A 202 -0.86 -17.97 -17.05
N TYR A 203 -0.76 -16.74 -16.57
CA TYR A 203 -0.44 -16.40 -15.19
C TYR A 203 -1.64 -15.74 -14.52
N ARG A 204 -1.79 -15.94 -13.22
CA ARG A 204 -2.80 -15.27 -12.40
C ARG A 204 -2.23 -13.99 -11.83
N MET A 205 -2.88 -12.89 -12.15
CA MET A 205 -2.60 -11.56 -11.60
C MET A 205 -3.64 -11.28 -10.52
N THR A 206 -3.21 -11.12 -9.26
CA THR A 206 -4.10 -10.81 -8.12
C THR A 206 -3.90 -9.36 -7.73
N PHE A 207 -4.94 -8.53 -7.88
CA PHE A 207 -4.91 -7.10 -7.53
C PHE A 207 -5.61 -6.81 -6.20
N ASP A 208 -6.38 -7.78 -5.68
CA ASP A 208 -7.01 -7.72 -4.36
C ASP A 208 -7.11 -9.16 -3.78
N GLU A 209 -6.40 -9.43 -2.68
CA GLU A 209 -6.38 -10.75 -2.03
C GLU A 209 -7.63 -11.03 -1.18
N ASN A 210 -8.39 -9.98 -0.86
CA ASN A 210 -9.56 -10.00 0.01
C ASN A 210 -10.85 -10.18 -0.81
N ALA A 211 -10.85 -9.78 -2.08
CA ALA A 211 -11.96 -10.00 -2.99
C ALA A 211 -11.87 -11.37 -3.71
N PRO A 212 -12.97 -12.15 -3.78
CA PRO A 212 -12.98 -13.43 -4.51
C PRO A 212 -12.74 -13.23 -6.01
N ASP A 213 -13.11 -12.07 -6.53
CA ASP A 213 -12.98 -11.66 -7.91
C ASP A 213 -11.76 -10.73 -8.13
N GLY A 214 -10.91 -10.55 -7.11
CA GLY A 214 -9.71 -9.70 -7.12
C GLY A 214 -8.54 -10.19 -7.97
N SER A 215 -8.80 -10.94 -9.05
CA SER A 215 -7.75 -11.44 -9.96
C SER A 215 -8.22 -11.55 -11.41
N PHE A 216 -7.28 -11.54 -12.35
CA PHE A 216 -7.48 -11.82 -13.77
C PHE A 216 -6.39 -12.76 -14.31
N GLU A 217 -6.62 -13.33 -15.49
CA GLU A 217 -5.61 -14.14 -16.20
C GLU A 217 -4.85 -13.28 -17.21
N LEU A 218 -3.53 -13.48 -17.27
CA LEU A 218 -2.63 -12.81 -18.20
C LEU A 218 -1.94 -13.84 -19.07
N ILE A 219 -1.83 -13.58 -20.38
CA ILE A 219 -1.12 -14.45 -21.32
C ILE A 219 0.37 -14.16 -21.24
N ALA A 220 1.20 -15.19 -21.13
CA ALA A 220 2.64 -15.05 -21.05
C ALA A 220 3.21 -14.19 -22.20
N GLY A 221 4.05 -13.21 -21.84
CA GLY A 221 4.62 -12.24 -22.77
C GLY A 221 3.90 -10.89 -22.79
N GLN A 222 2.68 -10.79 -22.26
CA GLN A 222 2.01 -9.51 -22.04
C GLN A 222 2.59 -8.81 -20.80
N ASP A 223 2.56 -7.48 -20.79
CA ASP A 223 2.67 -6.69 -19.56
C ASP A 223 1.34 -6.74 -18.77
N ILE A 224 1.39 -6.38 -17.49
CA ILE A 224 0.24 -6.43 -16.58
C ILE A 224 -0.92 -5.57 -17.11
N ALA A 225 -0.65 -4.36 -17.61
CA ALA A 225 -1.69 -3.44 -18.08
C ALA A 225 -2.41 -3.99 -19.33
N SER A 226 -1.68 -4.56 -20.27
CA SER A 226 -2.24 -5.21 -21.46
C SER A 226 -3.02 -6.48 -21.10
N GLY A 227 -2.51 -7.29 -20.17
CA GLY A 227 -3.24 -8.48 -19.69
C GLY A 227 -4.55 -8.12 -18.99
N ALA A 228 -4.55 -7.05 -18.20
CA ALA A 228 -5.73 -6.54 -17.49
C ALA A 228 -6.89 -6.20 -18.44
N GLN A 229 -6.61 -5.76 -19.68
CA GLN A 229 -7.66 -5.42 -20.65
C GLN A 229 -8.58 -6.61 -21.00
N SER A 230 -8.12 -7.85 -20.80
CA SER A 230 -8.93 -9.03 -21.06
C SER A 230 -10.07 -9.20 -20.05
N ASP A 231 -9.97 -8.54 -18.91
CA ASP A 231 -11.01 -8.49 -17.90
C ASP A 231 -11.98 -7.35 -18.18
N LYS A 232 -13.24 -7.70 -18.48
CA LYS A 232 -14.27 -6.78 -18.98
C LYS A 232 -15.31 -6.39 -17.93
N ARG A 233 -15.06 -6.71 -16.67
CA ARG A 233 -15.95 -6.31 -15.56
C ARG A 233 -15.98 -4.79 -15.42
N ASP A 234 -17.05 -4.27 -14.82
CA ASP A 234 -17.23 -2.83 -14.65
C ASP A 234 -16.38 -2.29 -13.49
N TYR A 235 -15.11 -2.07 -13.77
CA TYR A 235 -14.19 -1.42 -12.84
C TYR A 235 -14.39 0.09 -12.79
N ARG A 236 -14.96 0.71 -13.84
CA ARG A 236 -15.24 2.15 -13.87
C ARG A 236 -16.23 2.56 -12.78
N ALA A 237 -17.20 1.71 -12.49
CA ALA A 237 -18.15 1.93 -11.41
C ALA A 237 -17.51 1.93 -10.02
N LYS A 238 -16.39 1.21 -9.84
CA LYS A 238 -15.63 1.17 -8.58
C LYS A 238 -14.56 2.27 -8.50
N ASP A 239 -13.90 2.53 -9.62
CA ASP A 239 -12.82 3.51 -9.73
C ASP A 239 -12.98 4.34 -11.00
N SER A 240 -13.19 5.63 -10.80
CA SER A 240 -13.44 6.57 -11.88
C SER A 240 -12.23 6.83 -12.78
N ARG A 241 -11.07 6.29 -12.47
CA ARG A 241 -9.86 6.41 -13.29
C ARG A 241 -9.70 5.24 -14.28
N CYS A 242 -10.40 4.13 -14.05
CA CYS A 242 -10.38 3.01 -14.98
C CYS A 242 -10.98 3.43 -16.33
N ILE A 243 -10.57 2.79 -17.43
CA ILE A 243 -11.19 3.02 -18.73
C ILE A 243 -12.44 2.12 -18.84
N PRO A 244 -13.60 2.64 -19.30
CA PRO A 244 -14.80 1.83 -19.52
C PRO A 244 -14.51 0.61 -20.42
N GLY A 245 -14.92 -0.58 -19.98
CA GLY A 245 -14.71 -1.83 -20.73
C GLY A 245 -13.26 -2.34 -20.73
N GLU A 246 -12.40 -1.82 -19.85
CA GLU A 246 -11.06 -2.33 -19.59
C GLU A 246 -10.92 -2.85 -18.16
N GLY A 247 -9.72 -3.33 -17.83
CA GLY A 247 -9.40 -3.97 -16.56
C GLY A 247 -9.30 -3.03 -15.36
N PRO A 248 -8.91 -3.57 -14.19
CA PRO A 248 -8.92 -2.85 -12.91
C PRO A 248 -7.86 -1.76 -12.76
N ILE A 249 -6.91 -1.67 -13.69
CA ILE A 249 -5.77 -0.74 -13.59
C ILE A 249 -6.11 0.52 -14.39
N PRO A 250 -6.02 1.72 -13.77
CA PRO A 250 -6.08 2.98 -14.50
C PRO A 250 -4.90 3.08 -15.47
N VAL A 251 -5.17 3.10 -16.77
CA VAL A 251 -4.12 3.12 -17.81
C VAL A 251 -4.51 4.15 -18.85
N GLU A 252 -3.66 5.15 -19.10
CA GLU A 252 -3.93 6.14 -20.16
C GLU A 252 -3.10 5.92 -21.43
N CYS A 253 -1.79 5.68 -21.30
CA CYS A 253 -0.87 5.71 -22.46
C CYS A 253 -0.26 4.35 -22.87
N ARG A 254 -0.20 3.36 -21.98
CA ARG A 254 0.50 2.06 -22.17
C ARG A 254 1.99 2.14 -22.58
N ALA A 255 2.60 3.31 -22.50
CA ALA A 255 3.96 3.58 -22.99
C ALA A 255 4.80 4.35 -21.96
N ALA A 256 4.63 4.05 -20.67
CA ALA A 256 5.34 4.65 -19.54
C ALA A 256 5.33 6.20 -19.47
N SER A 257 4.42 6.87 -20.19
CA SER A 257 4.43 8.31 -20.35
C SER A 257 3.52 9.08 -19.39
N CYS A 258 2.46 8.43 -18.88
CA CYS A 258 1.43 9.07 -18.03
C CYS A 258 1.57 8.80 -16.51
N GLY A 259 2.20 7.70 -16.10
CA GLY A 259 2.30 7.32 -14.68
C GLY A 259 1.00 6.83 -14.02
N THR A 260 -0.13 6.74 -14.72
CA THR A 260 -1.42 6.36 -14.11
C THR A 260 -1.49 4.89 -13.69
N CYS A 261 -0.79 4.01 -14.42
CA CYS A 261 -0.80 2.55 -14.21
C CYS A 261 0.16 2.05 -13.13
N TRP A 262 0.55 2.90 -12.18
CA TRP A 262 1.46 2.48 -11.11
C TRP A 262 0.77 1.53 -10.12
N VAL A 263 1.52 0.52 -9.66
CA VAL A 263 1.06 -0.53 -8.76
C VAL A 263 2.13 -0.85 -7.72
N GLY A 264 1.71 -1.37 -6.57
CA GLY A 264 2.58 -1.89 -5.52
C GLY A 264 2.55 -3.42 -5.48
N VAL A 265 3.70 -4.07 -5.64
CA VAL A 265 3.84 -5.51 -5.70
C VAL A 265 3.97 -6.08 -4.29
N LEU A 266 3.05 -6.97 -3.91
CA LEU A 266 3.03 -7.65 -2.61
C LEU A 266 3.70 -9.03 -2.66
N ALA A 267 3.72 -9.66 -3.83
CA ALA A 267 4.39 -10.95 -4.05
C ALA A 267 4.70 -11.19 -5.53
N GLY A 268 5.80 -11.90 -5.79
CA GLY A 268 6.23 -12.24 -7.14
C GLY A 268 7.05 -11.13 -7.82
N ALA A 269 7.66 -10.22 -7.06
CA ALA A 269 8.53 -9.17 -7.60
C ALA A 269 9.74 -9.74 -8.34
N ASP A 270 10.27 -10.87 -7.88
CA ASP A 270 11.31 -11.70 -8.52
C ASP A 270 10.88 -12.30 -9.87
N ARG A 271 9.59 -12.30 -10.17
CA ARG A 271 8.98 -12.84 -11.40
C ARG A 271 8.58 -11.77 -12.38
N LEU A 272 8.94 -10.52 -12.13
CA LEU A 272 8.72 -9.43 -13.08
C LEU A 272 9.99 -9.18 -13.87
N SER A 273 9.82 -8.77 -15.12
CA SER A 273 10.92 -8.21 -15.90
C SER A 273 11.63 -7.10 -15.12
N PRO A 274 12.97 -6.99 -15.24
CA PRO A 274 13.70 -5.90 -14.60
C PRO A 274 13.16 -4.55 -15.07
N ILE A 275 13.32 -3.53 -14.22
CA ILE A 275 13.07 -2.15 -14.62
C ILE A 275 14.11 -1.76 -15.67
N ASP A 276 13.66 -1.27 -16.82
CA ASP A 276 14.53 -0.60 -17.78
C ASP A 276 14.93 0.78 -17.20
N PRO A 277 16.22 1.03 -16.92
CA PRO A 277 16.66 2.30 -16.36
C PRO A 277 16.43 3.50 -17.30
N ALA A 278 16.47 3.27 -18.61
CA ALA A 278 16.32 4.32 -19.62
C ALA A 278 14.86 4.74 -19.84
N ASP A 279 13.91 3.86 -19.53
CA ASP A 279 12.47 4.10 -19.66
C ASP A 279 11.74 4.09 -18.31
N GLU A 280 11.22 2.94 -17.84
CA GLU A 280 10.44 2.83 -16.61
C GLU A 280 11.13 3.50 -15.41
N GLY A 281 12.44 3.27 -15.23
CA GLY A 281 13.20 3.83 -14.10
C GLY A 281 13.25 5.36 -14.11
N LYS A 282 13.52 5.95 -15.29
CA LYS A 282 13.51 7.41 -15.48
C LYS A 282 12.11 7.98 -15.26
N ARG A 283 11.08 7.29 -15.74
CA ARG A 283 9.68 7.74 -15.64
C ARG A 283 9.16 7.69 -14.21
N LEU A 284 9.44 6.63 -13.47
CA LEU A 284 9.12 6.53 -12.03
C LEU A 284 9.71 7.71 -11.25
N LYS A 285 10.96 8.10 -11.54
CA LYS A 285 11.59 9.30 -10.93
C LYS A 285 10.85 10.58 -11.30
N VAL A 286 10.50 10.76 -12.58
CA VAL A 286 9.74 11.95 -13.05
C VAL A 286 8.37 12.05 -12.37
N PHE A 287 7.69 10.91 -12.19
CA PHE A 287 6.40 10.88 -11.50
C PHE A 287 6.52 11.07 -9.99
N GLY A 288 7.72 10.92 -9.43
CA GLY A 288 7.96 10.98 -7.98
C GLY A 288 7.43 9.75 -7.25
N TYR A 289 7.35 8.61 -7.94
CA TYR A 289 6.96 7.35 -7.31
C TYR A 289 8.20 6.71 -6.68
N PRO A 290 8.21 6.50 -5.35
CA PRO A 290 9.34 5.89 -4.67
C PRO A 290 9.67 4.51 -5.25
N GLN A 291 10.94 4.09 -5.15
CA GLN A 291 11.37 2.77 -5.61
C GLN A 291 11.91 1.93 -4.44
N PRO A 292 11.08 1.63 -3.42
CA PRO A 292 11.46 0.65 -2.43
C PRO A 292 11.73 -0.70 -3.11
N ARG A 293 12.57 -1.49 -2.47
CA ARG A 293 12.97 -2.81 -2.95
C ARG A 293 12.71 -3.84 -1.87
N THR A 294 12.40 -5.06 -2.30
CA THR A 294 12.47 -6.24 -1.44
C THR A 294 13.88 -6.38 -0.86
N ASN A 295 14.03 -7.21 0.17
CA ASN A 295 15.36 -7.49 0.75
C ASN A 295 16.33 -8.13 -0.27
N ASP A 296 15.78 -8.82 -1.29
CA ASP A 296 16.54 -9.41 -2.39
C ASP A 296 16.78 -8.40 -3.54
N GLY A 297 16.41 -7.13 -3.37
CA GLY A 297 16.67 -6.04 -4.31
C GLY A 297 15.65 -5.87 -5.44
N ALA A 298 14.63 -6.72 -5.52
CA ALA A 298 13.57 -6.60 -6.54
C ALA A 298 12.69 -5.36 -6.28
N PRO A 299 12.38 -4.53 -7.30
CA PRO A 299 11.57 -3.33 -7.14
C PRO A 299 10.09 -3.67 -6.93
N ILE A 300 9.45 -2.99 -5.96
CA ILE A 300 8.05 -3.28 -5.59
C ILE A 300 7.06 -2.21 -6.08
N ILE A 301 7.50 -1.00 -6.46
CA ILE A 301 6.65 -0.04 -7.18
C ILE A 301 6.96 -0.14 -8.67
N ARG A 302 5.94 -0.38 -9.48
CA ARG A 302 6.06 -0.65 -10.92
C ARG A 302 5.04 0.11 -11.74
N LEU A 303 5.37 0.40 -12.99
CA LEU A 303 4.38 0.75 -14.01
C LEU A 303 3.83 -0.54 -14.61
N ALA A 304 2.53 -0.81 -14.47
CA ALA A 304 1.93 -2.05 -14.95
C ALA A 304 2.09 -2.26 -16.46
N CYS A 305 2.22 -1.19 -17.25
CA CYS A 305 2.50 -1.28 -18.70
C CYS A 305 3.93 -1.68 -19.05
N GLN A 306 4.85 -1.71 -18.09
CA GLN A 306 6.26 -2.09 -18.27
C GLN A 306 6.61 -3.40 -17.56
N ALA A 307 5.82 -3.78 -16.55
CA ALA A 307 6.00 -5.00 -15.79
C ALA A 307 5.49 -6.23 -16.57
N ARG A 308 6.42 -7.07 -17.08
CA ARG A 308 6.09 -8.35 -17.72
C ARG A 308 6.31 -9.51 -16.76
N PRO A 309 5.27 -10.24 -16.35
CA PRO A 309 5.42 -11.38 -15.45
C PRO A 309 5.90 -12.66 -16.16
N THR A 310 6.71 -13.43 -15.46
CA THR A 310 7.12 -14.81 -15.80
C THR A 310 6.42 -15.86 -14.92
N GLY A 311 5.52 -15.43 -14.04
CA GLY A 311 4.74 -16.27 -13.13
C GLY A 311 3.57 -15.50 -12.50
N ASP A 312 2.90 -16.11 -11.52
CA ASP A 312 1.80 -15.44 -10.80
C ASP A 312 2.35 -14.31 -9.91
N VAL A 313 1.64 -13.17 -9.89
CA VAL A 313 2.02 -11.94 -9.17
C VAL A 313 0.82 -11.43 -8.38
N THR A 314 1.08 -10.93 -7.18
CA THR A 314 0.11 -10.21 -6.37
C THR A 314 0.55 -8.77 -6.22
N PHE A 315 -0.34 -7.84 -6.50
CA PHE A 315 -0.11 -6.41 -6.39
C PHE A 315 -1.36 -5.70 -5.86
N VAL A 316 -1.23 -4.41 -5.59
CA VAL A 316 -2.31 -3.51 -5.21
C VAL A 316 -2.27 -2.26 -6.07
N ILE A 317 -3.44 -1.68 -6.27
CA ILE A 317 -3.63 -0.48 -7.08
C ILE A 317 -3.86 0.67 -6.09
N PRO A 318 -3.05 1.74 -6.12
CA PRO A 318 -3.26 2.88 -5.24
C PRO A 318 -4.60 3.54 -5.57
N PRO A 319 -5.31 4.14 -4.60
CA PRO A 319 -6.61 4.78 -4.84
C PRO A 319 -6.51 6.09 -5.62
N TRP A 320 -5.29 6.49 -6.01
CA TRP A 320 -5.01 7.71 -6.74
C TRP A 320 -3.78 7.58 -7.65
N ASN A 321 -3.56 8.58 -8.51
CA ASN A 321 -2.33 8.78 -9.28
C ASN A 321 -2.06 10.27 -9.49
N GLY A 322 -0.81 10.61 -9.81
CA GLY A 322 -0.38 11.98 -10.09
C GLY A 322 1.12 12.09 -10.31
N ILE A 323 1.59 13.26 -10.75
CA ILE A 323 2.99 13.56 -10.99
C ILE A 323 3.50 14.42 -9.85
N ILE A 324 4.05 13.77 -8.82
CA ILE A 324 4.50 14.40 -7.58
C ILE A 324 6.02 14.60 -7.49
N GLY A 325 6.79 14.14 -8.49
CA GLY A 325 8.25 14.30 -8.56
C GLY A 325 8.74 15.75 -8.75
N LYS A 326 7.82 16.73 -8.77
CA LYS A 326 8.15 18.16 -8.69
C LYS A 326 8.15 18.69 -7.24
N ILE A 327 7.68 17.88 -6.31
CA ILE A 327 7.59 18.18 -4.87
C ILE A 327 8.61 17.35 -4.09
N ILE A 328 8.86 16.11 -4.54
CA ILE A 328 9.87 15.19 -4.02
C ILE A 328 11.19 15.41 -4.75
#